data_AF-A0A4V2U5X5-F1
#
_entry.id   AF-A0A4V2U5X5-F1
#
_cell.length_a   1.000
_cell.length_b   1.000
_cell.length_c   1.000
_cell.angle_alpha   90.00
_cell.angle_beta   90.00
_cell.angle_gamma   90.00
#
_symmetry.space_group_name_H-M   'P 1'
#
loop_
_entity.id
_entity.type
_entity.pdbx_description
1 polymer ?
#
loop_
_entity_poly.entity_id
_entity_poly.type
_entity_poly.pdbx_seq_one_letter_code
_entity_poly.pdbx_strand_id
1 'polypeptide(L)'
;MVCSANESVYWMHVQRHAFDLSVGSMASFSGMMLAMLYERDVPTFFAPLLVLLLGGIVGAVSGLLVTRLRIPSFLVTLGMLSIFSGLALTVTDTRPVPILDDDFSAIFWNGSIFGIQAPILWTLDLAAAGYYLLHQMAFGRWVFATGGNPVAAQFSGVRTNAGNQSCVTC
;
A
#
# COMPACT_ATOMS: atom_id res chain seq x y z
N MET A 1 33.83 22.10 17.86
CA MET A 1 32.98 23.21 17.36
C MET A 1 33.50 23.55 15.97
N VAL A 2 32.85 23.28 14.85
CA VAL A 2 31.42 23.37 14.51
C VAL A 2 31.13 22.24 13.52
N CYS A 3 30.38 21.22 13.93
CA CYS A 3 29.66 20.36 12.99
C CYS A 3 28.23 20.87 12.97
N SER A 4 27.78 21.24 11.77
CA SER A 4 26.51 21.86 11.45
C SER A 4 25.32 21.22 12.17
N ALA A 5 24.81 21.89 13.20
CA ALA A 5 23.50 21.60 13.79
C ALA A 5 22.34 21.98 12.84
N ASN A 6 22.63 22.45 11.62
CA ASN A 6 21.63 22.94 10.68
C ASN A 6 21.05 21.83 9.80
N GLU A 7 21.77 20.72 9.60
CA GLU A 7 21.26 19.59 8.79
C GLU A 7 20.26 18.72 9.57
N SER A 8 20.47 18.55 10.88
CA SER A 8 19.53 17.82 11.75
C SER A 8 18.17 18.53 11.90
N VAL A 9 18.13 19.86 11.80
CA VAL A 9 16.88 20.64 11.77
C VAL A 9 16.14 20.48 10.43
N TYR A 10 16.86 20.35 9.32
CA TYR A 10 16.27 20.06 8.00
C TYR A 10 15.56 18.70 7.96
N TRP A 11 16.15 17.67 8.56
CA TRP A 11 15.50 16.36 8.70
C TRP A 11 14.31 16.38 9.66
N MET A 12 14.32 17.25 10.67
CA MET A 12 13.21 17.45 11.60
C MET A 12 12.00 18.15 10.95
N HIS A 13 12.21 19.04 9.97
CA HIS A 13 11.12 19.67 9.20
C HIS A 13 10.54 18.78 8.08
N VAL A 14 11.26 17.75 7.65
CA VAL A 14 10.81 16.78 6.63
C VAL A 14 9.99 15.63 7.24
N GLN A 15 9.79 15.60 8.55
CA GLN A 15 8.87 14.69 9.27
C GLN A 15 7.39 15.11 9.11
N ARG A 16 6.99 15.60 7.93
CA ARG A 16 5.56 15.75 7.63
C ARG A 16 5.03 14.35 7.37
N HIS A 17 4.41 13.76 8.40
CA HIS A 17 3.58 12.56 8.38
C HIS A 17 3.30 12.07 6.95
N ALA A 18 3.86 10.93 6.58
CA ALA A 18 3.63 10.33 5.28
C ALA A 18 2.15 9.91 5.19
N PHE A 19 1.30 10.81 4.67
CA PHE A 19 -0.11 10.54 4.44
C PHE A 19 -0.26 9.88 3.07
N ASP A 20 -0.77 8.64 3.06
CA ASP A 20 -1.14 7.97 1.82
C ASP A 20 -2.56 8.37 1.41
N LEU A 21 -2.65 9.39 0.56
CA LEU A 21 -3.91 9.84 -0.03
C LEU A 21 -4.34 8.97 -1.22
N SER A 22 -3.41 8.18 -1.79
CA SER A 22 -3.67 7.41 -3.00
C SER A 22 -4.52 6.16 -2.74
N VAL A 23 -4.58 5.68 -1.50
CA VAL A 23 -5.32 4.46 -1.12
C VAL A 23 -6.78 4.48 -1.57
N GLY A 24 -7.45 5.64 -1.52
CA GLY A 24 -8.83 5.79 -1.98
C GLY A 24 -8.95 5.60 -3.50
N SER A 25 -8.13 6.28 -4.29
CA SER A 25 -8.11 6.10 -5.75
C SER A 25 -7.71 4.69 -6.17
N MET A 26 -6.79 4.06 -5.42
CA MET A 26 -6.37 2.68 -5.66
C MET A 26 -7.50 1.70 -5.41
N ALA A 27 -8.28 1.88 -4.34
CA ALA A 27 -9.46 1.06 -4.09
C ALA A 27 -10.50 1.21 -5.21
N SER A 28 -10.79 2.44 -5.64
CA SER A 28 -11.72 2.70 -6.75
C SER A 28 -11.24 2.11 -8.07
N PHE A 29 -9.96 2.28 -8.42
CA PHE A 29 -9.36 1.72 -9.63
C PHE A 29 -9.36 0.18 -9.60
N SER A 30 -9.07 -0.41 -8.44
CA SER A 30 -9.10 -1.86 -8.25
C SER A 30 -10.52 -2.43 -8.42
N GLY A 31 -11.53 -1.76 -7.85
CA GLY A 31 -12.94 -2.14 -8.03
C GLY A 31 -13.40 -2.04 -9.48
N MET A 32 -13.00 -0.98 -10.19
CA MET A 32 -13.25 -0.84 -11.62
C MET A 32 -12.58 -1.97 -12.42
N MET A 33 -11.30 -2.24 -12.19
CA MET A 33 -10.58 -3.32 -12.87
C MET A 33 -11.23 -4.67 -12.64
N LEU A 34 -11.70 -4.92 -11.41
CA LEU A 34 -12.43 -6.13 -11.07
C LEU A 34 -13.74 -6.24 -11.88
N ALA A 35 -14.51 -5.16 -11.95
CA ALA A 35 -15.75 -5.12 -12.74
C ALA A 35 -15.50 -5.41 -14.22
N MET A 36 -14.46 -4.81 -14.80
CA MET A 36 -14.07 -5.07 -16.20
C MET A 36 -13.60 -6.51 -16.46
N LEU A 37 -13.00 -7.18 -15.46
CA LEU A 37 -12.63 -8.58 -15.59
C LEU A 37 -13.87 -9.47 -15.58
N TYR A 38 -14.87 -9.14 -14.77
CA TYR A 38 -16.14 -9.85 -14.75
C TYR A 38 -16.97 -9.65 -16.01
N GLU A 39 -16.95 -8.46 -16.61
CA GLU A 39 -17.56 -8.25 -17.94
C GLU A 39 -16.93 -9.12 -19.04
N ARG A 40 -15.73 -9.64 -18.81
CA ARG A 40 -15.04 -10.56 -19.73
C ARG A 40 -15.13 -12.02 -19.30
N ASP A 41 -16.08 -12.36 -18.44
CA ASP A 41 -16.33 -13.72 -17.95
C ASP A 41 -15.09 -14.37 -17.29
N VAL A 42 -14.22 -13.57 -16.68
CA VAL A 42 -13.08 -14.10 -15.91
C VAL A 42 -13.63 -14.78 -14.65
N PRO A 43 -13.18 -16.01 -14.31
CA PRO A 43 -13.74 -16.72 -13.17
C PRO A 43 -13.54 -15.98 -11.84
N THR A 44 -14.51 -16.12 -10.92
CA THR A 44 -14.67 -15.41 -9.65
C THR A 44 -13.44 -15.41 -8.73
N PHE A 45 -12.62 -16.45 -8.77
CA PHE A 45 -11.38 -16.50 -7.96
C PHE A 45 -10.16 -15.89 -8.65
N PHE A 46 -10.14 -15.87 -9.99
CA PHE A 46 -9.01 -15.36 -10.76
C PHE A 46 -9.02 -13.84 -10.85
N ALA A 47 -10.20 -13.22 -10.96
CA ALA A 47 -10.31 -11.77 -11.09
C ALA A 47 -9.75 -11.01 -9.85
N PRO A 48 -10.13 -11.34 -8.59
CA PRO A 48 -9.54 -10.71 -7.41
C PRO A 48 -8.04 -10.92 -7.29
N LEU A 49 -7.54 -12.12 -7.62
CA LEU A 49 -6.12 -12.43 -7.55
C LEU A 49 -5.29 -11.56 -8.51
N LEU A 50 -5.77 -11.39 -9.75
CA LEU A 50 -5.12 -10.52 -10.74
C LEU A 50 -5.11 -9.05 -10.28
N VAL A 51 -6.22 -8.58 -9.73
CA VAL A 51 -6.32 -7.20 -9.21
C VAL A 51 -5.37 -6.99 -8.03
N LEU A 52 -5.28 -7.95 -7.10
CA LEU A 52 -4.33 -7.89 -5.98
C LEU A 52 -2.87 -7.88 -6.45
N LEU A 53 -2.52 -8.69 -7.46
CA LEU A 53 -1.19 -8.69 -8.05
C LEU A 53 -0.84 -7.32 -8.67
N LEU A 54 -1.76 -6.74 -9.43
CA LEU A 54 -1.58 -5.40 -10.01
C LEU A 54 -1.44 -4.33 -8.93
N GLY A 55 -2.27 -4.37 -7.89
CA GLY A 55 -2.17 -3.47 -6.74
C GLY A 55 -0.82 -3.59 -6.03
N GLY A 56 -0.32 -4.82 -5.86
CA GLY A 56 1.01 -5.09 -5.30
C GLY A 56 2.15 -4.52 -6.17
N ILE A 57 2.07 -4.67 -7.49
CA ILE A 57 3.05 -4.10 -8.43
C ILE A 57 3.04 -2.57 -8.34
N VAL A 58 1.86 -1.97 -8.35
CA VAL A 58 1.70 -0.52 -8.21
C VAL A 58 2.26 -0.01 -6.89
N GLY A 59 1.94 -0.68 -5.78
CA GLY A 59 2.47 -0.35 -4.46
C GLY A 59 3.99 -0.46 -4.40
N ALA A 60 4.57 -1.50 -5.01
CA ALA A 60 6.01 -1.68 -5.12
C ALA A 60 6.67 -0.56 -5.94
N VAL A 61 6.05 -0.14 -7.05
CA VAL A 61 6.53 1.00 -7.85
C VAL A 61 6.49 2.29 -7.02
N SER A 62 5.39 2.59 -6.34
CA SER A 62 5.28 3.76 -5.45
C SER A 62 6.34 3.75 -4.36
N GLY A 63 6.55 2.61 -3.71
CA GLY A 63 7.59 2.44 -2.70
C GLY A 63 9.01 2.59 -3.26
N LEU A 64 9.26 2.10 -4.47
CA LEU A 64 10.54 2.24 -5.16
C LEU A 64 10.84 3.69 -5.54
N LEU A 65 9.83 4.44 -6.00
CA LEU A 65 9.97 5.87 -6.32
C LEU A 65 10.38 6.66 -5.07
N VAL A 66 9.74 6.41 -3.93
CA VAL A 66 10.07 7.09 -2.66
C VAL A 66 11.47 6.69 -2.18
N THR A 67 11.78 5.39 -2.17
CA THR A 67 13.04 4.88 -1.59
C THR A 67 14.26 5.14 -2.47
N ARG A 68 14.14 5.06 -3.80
CA ARG A 68 15.29 5.13 -4.71
C ARG A 68 15.45 6.49 -5.39
N LEU A 69 14.35 7.18 -5.72
CA LEU A 69 14.40 8.52 -6.33
C LEU A 69 14.36 9.65 -5.29
N ARG A 70 14.17 9.33 -3.99
CA ARG A 70 14.09 10.29 -2.88
C ARG A 70 13.06 11.40 -3.09
N ILE A 71 12.00 11.08 -3.84
CA ILE A 71 10.86 11.98 -4.01
C ILE A 71 10.06 11.98 -2.71
N PRO A 72 9.64 13.15 -2.19
CA PRO A 72 8.74 13.22 -1.03
C PRO A 72 7.49 12.35 -1.22
N SER A 73 7.16 11.52 -0.25
CA SER A 73 6.05 10.54 -0.34
C SER A 73 4.71 11.19 -0.69
N PHE A 74 4.44 12.38 -0.16
CA PHE A 74 3.25 13.17 -0.47
C PHE A 74 3.10 13.48 -1.97
N LEU A 75 4.19 13.79 -2.67
CA LEU A 75 4.13 14.06 -4.11
C LEU A 75 3.84 12.79 -4.90
N VAL A 76 4.42 11.66 -4.48
CA VAL A 76 4.15 10.36 -5.09
C VAL A 76 2.68 9.97 -4.89
N THR A 77 2.14 10.09 -3.68
CA THR A 77 0.76 9.69 -3.38
C THR A 77 -0.27 10.60 -4.06
N LEU A 78 -0.07 11.92 -4.11
CA LEU A 78 -0.92 12.82 -4.90
C LEU A 78 -0.84 12.57 -6.40
N GLY A 79 0.35 12.26 -6.91
CA GLY A 79 0.55 11.90 -8.32
C GLY A 79 -0.19 10.62 -8.68
N MET A 80 -0.02 9.57 -7.87
CA MET A 80 -0.71 8.29 -8.05
C MET A 80 -2.23 8.43 -7.93
N LEU A 81 -2.71 9.24 -6.98
CA LEU A 81 -4.13 9.60 -6.87
C LEU A 81 -4.67 10.15 -8.20
N SER A 82 -3.93 11.07 -8.82
CA SER A 82 -4.33 11.72 -10.07
C SER A 82 -4.29 10.75 -11.26
N ILE A 83 -3.25 9.92 -11.34
CA ILE A 83 -3.07 8.92 -12.39
C ILE A 83 -4.21 7.89 -12.35
N PHE A 84 -4.47 7.28 -11.20
CA PHE A 84 -5.52 6.25 -11.11
C PHE A 84 -6.91 6.81 -11.30
N SER A 85 -7.17 8.00 -10.77
CA SER A 85 -8.47 8.66 -10.99
C SER A 85 -8.68 9.01 -12.47
N GLY A 86 -7.66 9.55 -13.14
CA GLY A 86 -7.73 9.89 -14.56
C GLY A 86 -7.84 8.65 -15.46
N LEU A 87 -7.08 7.60 -15.17
CA LEU A 87 -7.19 6.32 -15.86
C LEU A 87 -8.57 5.71 -15.67
N ALA A 88 -9.10 5.72 -14.45
CA ALA A 88 -10.43 5.16 -14.18
C ALA A 88 -11.51 5.88 -14.99
N LEU A 89 -11.52 7.22 -14.98
CA LEU A 89 -12.49 8.01 -15.72
C LEU A 89 -12.39 7.82 -17.24
N THR A 90 -11.17 7.68 -17.76
CA THR A 90 -10.94 7.48 -19.20
C THR A 90 -11.35 6.08 -19.65
N VAL A 91 -11.12 5.07 -18.82
CA VAL A 91 -11.44 3.68 -19.15
C VAL A 91 -12.93 3.39 -19.02
N THR A 92 -13.63 4.00 -18.06
CA THR A 92 -15.07 3.79 -17.86
C THR A 92 -15.97 4.75 -18.64
N ASP A 93 -15.41 5.60 -19.50
CA ASP A 93 -16.13 6.69 -20.16
C ASP A 93 -16.98 7.51 -19.17
N THR A 94 -16.43 7.75 -17.96
CA THR A 94 -17.09 8.43 -16.83
C THR A 94 -18.37 7.79 -16.31
N ARG A 95 -18.62 6.52 -16.63
CA ARG A 95 -19.80 5.76 -16.17
C ARG A 95 -19.44 4.82 -15.01
N PRO A 96 -20.39 4.55 -14.10
CA PRO A 96 -20.22 3.50 -13.11
C PRO A 96 -20.32 2.12 -13.79
N VAL A 97 -19.37 1.24 -13.50
CA VAL A 97 -19.37 -0.16 -13.98
C VAL A 97 -19.78 -1.06 -12.80
N PRO A 98 -21.02 -1.59 -12.78
CA PRO A 98 -21.48 -2.43 -11.68
C PRO A 98 -20.91 -3.86 -11.82
N ILE A 99 -20.65 -4.50 -10.69
CA ILE A 99 -20.34 -5.93 -10.65
C ILE A 99 -21.67 -6.66 -10.46
N LEU A 100 -22.08 -7.46 -11.45
CA LEU A 100 -23.35 -8.19 -11.46
C LEU A 100 -23.18 -9.71 -11.26
N ASP A 101 -21.96 -10.15 -10.97
CA ASP A 101 -21.65 -11.56 -10.75
C ASP A 101 -22.21 -12.00 -9.37
N ASP A 102 -23.15 -12.95 -9.40
CA ASP A 102 -23.83 -13.47 -8.20
C ASP A 102 -22.85 -14.25 -7.31
N ASP A 103 -21.93 -15.01 -7.91
CA ASP A 103 -20.91 -15.78 -7.19
C ASP A 103 -19.95 -14.85 -6.44
N PHE A 104 -19.49 -13.78 -7.09
CA PHE A 104 -18.68 -12.74 -6.44
C PHE A 104 -19.44 -12.11 -5.28
N SER A 105 -20.70 -11.74 -5.51
CA SER A 105 -21.53 -11.06 -4.50
C SER A 105 -21.78 -11.97 -3.29
N ALA A 106 -21.98 -13.26 -3.52
CA ALA A 106 -22.15 -14.27 -2.48
C ALA A 106 -20.87 -14.50 -1.66
N ILE A 107 -19.70 -14.49 -2.29
CA ILE A 107 -18.44 -14.84 -1.62
C ILE A 107 -17.78 -13.63 -0.96
N PHE A 108 -17.88 -12.44 -1.56
CA PHE A 108 -17.09 -11.26 -1.15
C PHE A 108 -17.91 -10.09 -0.64
N TRP A 109 -19.21 -10.00 -0.97
CA TRP A 109 -20.04 -8.83 -0.68
C TRP A 109 -21.18 -9.11 0.31
N ASN A 110 -22.37 -9.48 -0.16
CA ASN A 110 -23.58 -9.59 0.66
C ASN A 110 -24.00 -11.04 0.94
N GLY A 111 -23.22 -12.05 0.54
CA GLY A 111 -23.53 -13.42 0.91
C GLY A 111 -23.19 -13.74 2.36
N SER A 112 -23.82 -14.80 2.85
CA SER A 112 -23.62 -15.33 4.19
C SER A 112 -22.92 -16.68 4.11
N ILE A 113 -21.77 -16.80 4.76
CA ILE A 113 -21.04 -18.06 4.90
C ILE A 113 -21.21 -18.50 6.35
N PHE A 114 -21.79 -19.67 6.58
CA PHE A 114 -22.11 -20.19 7.92
C PHE A 114 -22.99 -19.26 8.80
N GLY A 115 -23.86 -18.45 8.16
CA GLY A 115 -24.74 -17.50 8.87
C GLY A 115 -24.05 -16.19 9.28
N ILE A 116 -22.78 -15.99 8.94
CA ILE A 116 -22.02 -14.76 9.14
C ILE A 116 -21.85 -14.06 7.79
N GLN A 117 -21.96 -12.73 7.76
CA GLN A 117 -21.76 -11.95 6.55
C GLN A 117 -20.31 -12.08 6.06
N ALA A 118 -20.12 -12.39 4.78
CA ALA A 118 -18.80 -12.61 4.20
C ALA A 118 -17.74 -11.51 4.49
N PRO A 119 -18.06 -10.19 4.47
CA PRO A 119 -17.09 -9.14 4.76
C PRO A 119 -16.51 -9.20 6.18
N ILE A 120 -17.28 -9.70 7.15
CA ILE A 120 -16.81 -9.89 8.52
C ILE A 120 -15.72 -10.96 8.55
N LEU A 121 -15.93 -12.07 7.83
CA LEU A 121 -14.97 -13.16 7.74
C LEU A 121 -13.68 -12.70 7.05
N TRP A 122 -13.78 -11.97 5.93
CA TRP A 122 -12.61 -11.43 5.23
C TRP A 122 -11.85 -10.41 6.07
N THR A 123 -12.55 -9.55 6.82
CA THR A 123 -11.90 -8.59 7.73
C THR A 123 -11.14 -9.31 8.83
N LEU A 124 -11.74 -10.36 9.43
CA LEU A 124 -11.11 -11.14 10.48
C LEU A 124 -9.90 -11.92 9.95
N ASP A 125 -10.02 -12.54 8.78
CA ASP A 125 -8.93 -13.25 8.12
C ASP A 125 -7.76 -12.32 7.78
N LEU A 126 -8.02 -11.17 7.15
CA LEU A 126 -6.99 -10.16 6.85
C LEU A 126 -6.35 -9.58 8.11
N ALA A 127 -7.14 -9.33 9.17
CA ALA A 127 -6.61 -8.86 10.44
C ALA A 127 -5.72 -9.92 11.12
N ALA A 128 -6.13 -11.18 11.11
CA ALA A 128 -5.36 -12.29 11.66
C ALA A 128 -4.07 -12.53 10.86
N ALA A 129 -4.16 -12.54 9.53
CA ALA A 129 -3.01 -12.65 8.64
C ALA A 129 -2.04 -11.47 8.85
N GLY A 130 -2.55 -10.24 8.91
CA GLY A 130 -1.77 -9.05 9.20
C GLY A 130 -1.09 -9.09 10.57
N TYR A 131 -1.82 -9.53 11.61
CA TYR A 131 -1.27 -9.71 12.95
C TYR A 131 -0.11 -10.72 12.93
N TYR A 132 -0.30 -11.87 12.30
CA TYR A 132 0.72 -12.91 12.21
C TYR A 132 1.95 -12.46 11.41
N LEU A 133 1.75 -11.82 10.25
CA LEU A 133 2.81 -11.27 9.40
C LEU A 133 3.63 -10.20 10.13
N LEU A 134 2.96 -9.32 10.88
CA LEU A 134 3.62 -8.21 11.55
C LEU A 134 4.29 -8.59 12.88
N HIS A 135 3.70 -9.51 13.66
CA HIS A 135 4.19 -9.83 15.00
C HIS A 135 5.07 -11.07 15.04
N GLN A 136 4.75 -12.10 14.24
CA GLN A 136 5.43 -13.39 14.32
C GLN A 136 6.57 -13.51 13.31
N MET A 137 6.44 -12.93 12.11
CA MET A 137 7.47 -13.04 11.08
C MET A 137 8.66 -12.11 11.30
N ALA A 138 9.83 -12.53 10.81
CA ALA A 138 11.03 -11.71 10.79
C ALA A 138 10.81 -10.40 10.04
N PHE A 139 10.08 -10.40 8.92
CA PHE A 139 9.77 -9.19 8.16
C PHE A 139 9.12 -8.09 9.02
N GLY A 140 8.09 -8.43 9.81
CA GLY A 140 7.39 -7.46 10.65
C GLY A 140 8.27 -6.78 11.70
N ARG A 141 9.20 -7.54 12.30
CA ARG A 141 10.19 -6.98 13.26
C ARG A 141 11.09 -5.93 12.61
N TRP A 142 11.50 -6.14 11.36
CA TRP A 142 12.33 -5.19 10.62
C TRP A 142 11.52 -3.94 10.26
N VAL A 143 10.28 -4.11 9.80
CA VAL A 143 9.38 -3.00 9.47
C VAL A 143 9.15 -2.11 10.69
N PHE A 144 8.76 -2.67 11.85
CA PHE A 144 8.56 -1.88 13.07
C PHE A 144 9.84 -1.22 13.59
N ALA A 145 10.98 -1.91 13.53
CA ALA A 145 12.26 -1.35 13.95
C ALA A 145 12.64 -0.11 13.11
N THR A 146 12.46 -0.18 11.79
CA THR A 146 12.78 0.94 10.88
C THR A 146 11.77 2.10 10.97
N GLY A 147 10.50 1.83 11.25
CA GLY A 147 9.44 2.84 11.33
C GLY A 147 9.45 3.68 12.62
N GLY A 148 9.93 3.12 13.73
CA GLY A 148 9.96 3.84 15.02
C GLY A 148 11.12 4.83 15.15
N ASN A 149 12.35 4.35 15.02
CA ASN A 149 13.53 5.21 15.02
C ASN A 149 14.62 4.61 14.09
N PRO A 150 14.82 5.18 12.88
CA PRO A 150 15.76 4.64 11.91
C PRO A 150 17.21 4.69 12.40
N VAL A 151 17.56 5.62 13.31
CA VAL A 151 18.88 5.72 13.93
C VAL A 151 19.10 4.57 14.91
N ALA A 152 18.13 4.29 15.79
CA ALA A 152 18.20 3.17 16.73
C ALA A 152 18.20 1.80 16.00
N ALA A 153 17.51 1.71 14.86
CA ALA A 153 17.52 0.51 14.02
C ALA A 153 18.91 0.21 13.45
N GLN A 154 19.68 1.22 13.02
CA GLN A 154 21.05 1.02 12.55
C GLN A 154 21.97 0.49 13.65
N PHE A 155 21.88 1.04 14.86
CA PHE A 155 22.65 0.56 16.02
C PHE A 155 22.26 -0.87 16.44
N SER A 156 21.04 -1.30 16.11
CA SER A 156 20.55 -2.66 16.35
C SER A 156 20.90 -3.65 15.22
N GLY A 157 21.75 -3.26 14.26
CA GLY A 157 22.21 -4.12 13.17
C GLY A 157 21.23 -4.26 12.00
N VAL A 158 20.12 -3.51 12.00
CA VAL A 158 19.15 -3.48 10.88
C VAL A 158 19.71 -2.56 9.79
N ARG A 159 19.99 -3.11 8.60
CA ARG A 159 20.54 -2.35 7.46
C ARG A 159 19.46 -1.39 6.92
N THR A 160 19.47 -0.13 7.34
CA THR A 160 18.49 0.88 6.88
C THR A 160 18.98 1.72 5.68
N ASN A 161 20.08 1.35 5.01
CA ASN A 161 20.74 2.23 4.05
C ASN A 161 20.38 1.98 2.58
N ALA A 162 19.64 2.95 2.02
CA ALA A 162 19.69 3.36 0.61
C ALA A 162 20.03 4.86 0.51
N GLY A 163 21.06 5.32 1.22
CA GLY A 163 21.56 6.68 1.03
C GLY A 163 22.60 7.15 2.02
N ASN A 164 23.86 6.99 1.61
CA ASN A 164 25.03 7.73 2.06
C ASN A 164 25.33 7.77 3.57
N GLN A 165 26.28 6.92 3.96
CA GLN A 165 27.45 7.24 4.79
C GLN A 165 27.45 8.63 5.45
N SER A 166 27.14 8.68 6.74
CA SER A 166 27.56 9.66 7.76
C SER A 166 26.85 9.20 9.04
N CYS A 167 27.39 8.36 9.93
CA CYS A 167 28.68 8.46 10.58
C CYS A 167 29.15 7.05 10.96
N VAL A 168 30.13 6.54 10.21
CA VAL A 168 31.25 5.89 10.86
C VAL A 168 32.12 7.04 11.36
N THR A 169 32.66 6.90 12.58
CA THR A 169 33.63 7.77 13.28
C THR A 169 33.11 8.96 14.10
N CYS A 170 33.46 8.85 15.39
CA CYS A 170 33.57 9.82 16.49
C CYS A 170 32.29 10.25 17.22
#